data_AF-A0A535D0L5-F1
#
_entry.id   AF-A0A535D0L5-F1
#
_cell.length_a   1.000
_cell.length_b   1.000
_cell.length_c   1.000
_cell.angle_alpha   90.00
_cell.angle_beta   90.00
_cell.angle_gamma   90.00
#
_symmetry.space_group_name_H-M   'P 1'
#
loop_
_entity.id
_entity.type
_entity.pdbx_description
1 polymer ?
#
loop_
_entity_poly.entity_id
_entity_poly.type
_entity_poly.pdbx_seq_one_letter_code
_entity_poly.pdbx_strand_id
1 'polypeptide(L)'
;MAAKKQNSDVEKIEPGMVVEAAEGDLGEKDVSKPKVADVVEDQNGNIEKVVVSKGVAFKKKIDIPAGRIQSVDSTSQDDTAQGKVTIDTNQREIASLTSAGEESLAPEKQDSLLDTLEQEIPTAEGMRELEYSSQVADAQKSQNPEVKKREAAEVATREEGGKREKPGASKETRSLLQVLGPGFLSGMAGNDSSAVTAYAVDGATAGYGHLRLMLLSTPLYQSIQYACAKIGRVTQLGLSELLREHYSPWVAFPASLILIIANVALIAADLVAIGSGLELITGLGWFWFVVPIAAILWYLTVYRSFEAIKKIFIVMSLAFVTYIITAIFSRADWQAVLVHTFVPQIGFDFATISSAVALLGATFSPYSMFWQVQAEKEESRAGSQKQQLRGAALDVALGVVAGNLVSYFIIVCTAATLFAHHQNINTAADAATSLEPLLGPFAKYLFAIGLIGAGLIAIPVLLASTSYAVAGSFGWSAGLSKKPWQNEGFYLILTAALAASLVLTLLHFNPIQLIFWANVLSGVLAPILVTYIFVIGNNRRIMRNQPLGFITNICLVVTVLISVAAAALLFYGLASASLH
;
A
#
# COMPACT_ATOMS: atom_id res chain seq x y z
N MET A 1 64.92 -6.59 25.65
CA MET A 1 65.33 -7.40 24.49
C MET A 1 64.48 -8.66 24.43
N ALA A 2 63.52 -8.70 23.51
CA ALA A 2 62.92 -9.91 22.97
C ALA A 2 62.50 -9.55 21.54
N ALA A 3 63.39 -9.82 20.59
CA ALA A 3 63.12 -9.60 19.18
C ALA A 3 62.00 -10.57 18.75
N LYS A 4 60.83 -10.02 18.40
CA LYS A 4 59.74 -10.77 17.80
C LYS A 4 60.24 -11.19 16.41
N LYS A 5 60.64 -12.46 16.26
CA LYS A 5 61.03 -13.07 14.97
C LYS A 5 59.93 -12.74 13.96
N GLN A 6 60.21 -11.86 13.00
CA GLN A 6 59.42 -11.78 11.77
C GLN A 6 59.58 -13.12 11.07
N ASN A 7 58.45 -13.81 10.86
CA ASN A 7 58.41 -15.12 10.24
C ASN A 7 58.78 -14.97 8.76
N SER A 8 59.86 -15.61 8.33
CA SER A 8 60.44 -15.50 6.98
C SER A 8 59.61 -16.15 5.87
N ASP A 9 58.39 -16.62 6.18
CA ASP A 9 57.52 -17.36 5.26
C ASP A 9 56.23 -16.61 4.88
N VAL A 10 56.06 -15.37 5.33
CA VAL A 10 54.89 -14.53 4.98
C VAL A 10 54.87 -14.24 3.47
N GLU A 11 56.04 -14.09 2.83
CA GLU A 11 56.19 -13.82 1.39
C GLU A 11 55.70 -14.96 0.47
N LYS A 12 55.29 -16.12 1.00
CA LYS A 12 54.86 -17.30 0.21
C LYS A 12 53.34 -17.51 0.18
N ILE A 13 52.54 -16.52 0.60
CA ILE A 13 51.08 -16.65 0.65
C ILE A 13 50.49 -16.41 -0.74
N GLU A 14 49.79 -17.40 -1.29
CA GLU A 14 49.12 -17.29 -2.59
C GLU A 14 47.58 -17.34 -2.43
N PRO A 15 46.83 -16.63 -3.31
CA PRO A 15 45.37 -16.76 -3.38
C PRO A 15 44.96 -18.23 -3.59
N GLY A 16 44.00 -18.71 -2.79
CA GLY A 16 43.51 -20.10 -2.85
C GLY A 16 43.97 -21.00 -1.71
N MET A 17 44.95 -20.59 -0.90
CA MET A 17 45.37 -21.31 0.30
C MET A 17 44.25 -21.37 1.36
N VAL A 18 44.16 -22.48 2.08
CA VAL A 18 43.15 -22.70 3.13
C VAL A 18 43.60 -22.01 4.42
N VAL A 19 42.68 -21.31 5.07
CA VAL A 19 42.96 -20.54 6.30
C VAL A 19 42.37 -21.26 7.51
N GLU A 20 43.16 -21.45 8.56
CA GLU A 20 42.73 -22.03 9.84
C GLU A 20 43.09 -21.11 11.01
N ALA A 21 42.28 -21.12 12.06
CA ALA A 21 42.57 -20.39 13.29
C ALA A 21 43.49 -21.21 14.21
N ALA A 22 44.39 -20.52 14.92
CA ALA A 22 45.30 -21.15 15.89
C ALA A 22 44.56 -21.70 17.13
N GLU A 23 43.44 -21.10 17.50
CA GLU A 23 42.57 -21.53 18.61
C GLU A 23 41.12 -21.67 18.14
N GLY A 24 40.69 -22.91 17.86
CA GLY A 24 39.32 -23.25 17.46
C GLY A 24 39.09 -23.31 15.95
N ASP A 25 37.89 -23.75 15.55
CA ASP A 25 37.53 -23.84 14.13
C ASP A 25 36.88 -22.54 13.63
N LEU A 26 37.22 -22.09 12.41
CA LEU A 26 36.68 -20.90 11.73
C LEU A 26 35.24 -21.12 11.23
N GLY A 27 34.41 -21.75 12.04
CA GLY A 27 33.01 -22.06 11.79
C GLY A 27 32.81 -23.36 11.01
N GLU A 28 32.70 -24.47 11.73
CA GLU A 28 32.46 -25.84 11.24
C GLU A 28 31.06 -26.07 10.64
N LYS A 29 30.19 -25.04 10.60
CA LYS A 29 28.77 -25.18 10.22
C LYS A 29 28.45 -24.83 8.76
N ASP A 30 29.45 -24.54 7.93
CA ASP A 30 29.25 -24.09 6.56
C ASP A 30 29.98 -24.99 5.55
N VAL A 31 29.42 -25.15 4.35
CA VAL A 31 29.81 -26.19 3.37
C VAL A 31 31.19 -25.92 2.72
N SER A 32 31.77 -24.72 2.91
CA SER A 32 33.04 -24.30 2.31
C SER A 32 34.07 -23.82 3.34
N LYS A 33 35.29 -24.39 3.30
CA LYS A 33 36.45 -23.92 4.08
C LYS A 33 36.86 -22.50 3.66
N PRO A 34 37.25 -21.61 4.59
CA PRO A 34 37.73 -20.28 4.26
C PRO A 34 39.05 -20.33 3.49
N LYS A 35 39.19 -19.47 2.48
CA LYS A 35 40.37 -19.40 1.59
C LYS A 35 40.87 -17.98 1.44
N VAL A 36 42.18 -17.83 1.20
CA VAL A 36 42.79 -16.55 0.82
C VAL A 36 42.21 -16.11 -0.51
N ALA A 37 41.54 -14.94 -0.51
CA ALA A 37 40.92 -14.34 -1.68
C ALA A 37 41.86 -13.37 -2.39
N ASP A 38 42.65 -12.62 -1.62
CA ASP A 38 43.57 -11.61 -2.14
C ASP A 38 44.70 -11.31 -1.14
N VAL A 39 45.82 -10.77 -1.63
CA VAL A 39 46.98 -10.39 -0.83
C VAL A 39 47.35 -8.95 -1.17
N VAL A 40 47.32 -8.06 -0.18
CA VAL A 40 47.58 -6.62 -0.35
C VAL A 40 49.00 -6.31 0.10
N GLU A 41 49.83 -5.82 -0.82
CA GLU A 41 51.22 -5.43 -0.60
C GLU A 41 51.37 -3.91 -0.34
N ASP A 42 52.35 -3.54 0.47
CA ASP A 42 52.75 -2.16 0.74
C ASP A 42 53.57 -1.57 -0.42
N GLN A 43 53.88 -0.26 -0.37
CA GLN A 43 54.65 0.43 -1.40
C GLN A 43 56.10 -0.09 -1.56
N ASN A 44 56.56 -0.95 -0.65
CA ASN A 44 57.89 -1.55 -0.63
C ASN A 44 57.87 -3.03 -1.06
N GLY A 45 56.70 -3.59 -1.46
CA GLY A 45 56.53 -4.97 -1.90
C GLY A 45 56.37 -5.99 -0.76
N ASN A 46 56.13 -5.56 0.48
CA ASN A 46 55.85 -6.47 1.59
C ASN A 46 54.34 -6.64 1.79
N ILE A 47 53.89 -7.83 2.17
CA ILE A 47 52.47 -8.09 2.43
C ILE A 47 52.00 -7.29 3.66
N GLU A 48 51.06 -6.37 3.44
CA GLU A 48 50.42 -5.56 4.49
C GLU A 48 49.24 -6.33 5.12
N LYS A 49 48.37 -6.90 4.27
CA LYS A 49 47.11 -7.54 4.67
C LYS A 49 46.75 -8.71 3.74
N VAL A 50 46.06 -9.71 4.28
CA VAL A 50 45.52 -10.85 3.55
C VAL A 50 44.00 -10.83 3.65
N VAL A 51 43.30 -10.87 2.52
CA VAL A 51 41.84 -10.89 2.46
C VAL A 51 41.38 -12.34 2.45
N VAL A 52 40.64 -12.76 3.47
CA VAL A 52 40.11 -14.12 3.60
C VAL A 52 38.64 -14.13 3.24
N SER A 53 38.21 -15.08 2.41
CA SER A 53 36.80 -15.22 2.03
C SER A 53 36.19 -16.58 2.36
N LYS A 54 34.88 -16.57 2.64
CA LYS A 54 34.09 -17.77 2.94
C LYS A 54 32.69 -17.66 2.31
N GLY A 55 32.17 -18.78 1.79
CA GLY A 55 30.84 -18.90 1.19
C GLY A 55 30.84 -19.01 -0.34
N VAL A 56 29.90 -19.80 -0.90
CA VAL A 56 29.80 -20.08 -2.35
C VAL A 56 28.91 -19.06 -3.09
N ALA A 57 27.83 -18.58 -2.45
CA ALA A 57 26.85 -17.66 -3.04
C ALA A 57 26.99 -16.20 -2.54
N PHE A 58 27.35 -16.01 -1.26
CA PHE A 58 27.65 -14.71 -0.64
C PHE A 58 29.08 -14.78 -0.09
N LYS A 59 30.04 -14.18 -0.80
CA LYS A 59 31.46 -14.20 -0.41
C LYS A 59 31.70 -13.17 0.68
N LYS A 60 31.63 -13.57 1.95
CA LYS A 60 32.08 -12.71 3.06
C LYS A 60 33.59 -12.52 2.97
N LYS A 61 34.09 -11.32 3.25
CA LYS A 61 35.53 -10.99 3.21
C LYS A 61 35.97 -10.38 4.55
N ILE A 62 37.14 -10.80 5.03
CA ILE A 62 37.78 -10.24 6.22
C ILE A 62 39.24 -9.92 5.89
N ASP A 63 39.67 -8.72 6.24
CA ASP A 63 41.05 -8.27 6.06
C ASP A 63 41.88 -8.61 7.31
N ILE A 64 42.94 -9.38 7.13
CA ILE A 64 43.81 -9.86 8.20
C ILE A 64 45.21 -9.25 8.06
N PRO A 65 45.69 -8.46 9.04
CA PRO A 65 47.03 -7.89 9.00
C PRO A 65 48.13 -8.97 9.02
N ALA A 66 49.21 -8.77 8.26
CA ALA A 66 50.31 -9.73 8.14
C ALA A 66 50.97 -10.09 9.50
N GLY A 67 50.93 -9.18 10.48
CA GLY A 67 51.47 -9.41 11.83
C GLY A 67 50.73 -10.47 12.67
N ARG A 68 49.61 -11.02 12.19
CA ARG A 68 48.79 -12.05 12.86
C ARG A 68 48.90 -13.44 12.23
N ILE A 69 49.77 -13.60 11.22
CA ILE A 69 50.02 -14.88 10.55
C ILE A 69 51.07 -15.65 11.33
N GLN A 70 50.72 -16.84 11.82
CA GLN A 70 51.56 -17.64 12.71
C GLN A 70 52.40 -18.68 11.96
N SER A 71 51.86 -19.32 10.93
CA SER A 71 52.59 -20.26 10.08
C SER A 71 52.00 -20.36 8.67
N VAL A 72 52.85 -20.68 7.70
CA VAL A 72 52.49 -20.94 6.30
C VAL A 72 53.12 -22.26 5.89
N ASP A 73 52.30 -23.30 5.72
CA ASP A 73 52.74 -24.63 5.30
C ASP A 73 52.47 -24.80 3.79
N SER A 74 53.55 -24.92 3.01
CA SER A 74 53.52 -24.98 1.53
C SER A 74 53.45 -26.42 0.97
N THR A 75 53.32 -27.43 1.82
CA THR A 75 53.21 -28.85 1.41
C THR A 75 51.93 -29.48 1.95
N SER A 76 50.96 -29.75 1.06
CA SER A 76 49.73 -30.49 1.40
C SER A 76 49.89 -31.96 1.02
N GLN A 77 49.55 -32.87 1.94
CA GLN A 77 49.36 -34.30 1.67
C GLN A 77 47.99 -34.62 1.03
N ASP A 78 47.14 -33.63 0.81
CA ASP A 78 45.85 -33.76 0.12
C ASP A 78 45.89 -33.05 -1.24
N ASP A 79 45.62 -33.79 -2.32
CA ASP A 79 45.67 -33.43 -3.76
C ASP A 79 44.73 -32.28 -4.21
N THR A 80 44.15 -31.51 -3.28
CA THR A 80 43.24 -30.40 -3.60
C THR A 80 43.55 -29.07 -2.90
N ALA A 81 44.62 -28.97 -2.11
CA ALA A 81 44.98 -27.75 -1.37
C ALA A 81 46.38 -27.23 -1.73
N GLN A 82 46.45 -25.97 -2.20
CA GLN A 82 47.68 -25.26 -2.59
C GLN A 82 48.53 -24.76 -1.40
N GLY A 83 48.25 -25.20 -0.17
CA GLY A 83 48.95 -24.75 1.05
C GLY A 83 47.99 -24.34 2.17
N LYS A 84 48.51 -24.23 3.39
CA LYS A 84 47.75 -23.95 4.63
C LYS A 84 48.33 -22.75 5.37
N VAL A 85 47.46 -21.83 5.79
CA VAL A 85 47.84 -20.62 6.54
C VAL A 85 47.15 -20.61 7.90
N THR A 86 47.93 -20.51 8.97
CA THR A 86 47.41 -20.45 10.36
C THR A 86 47.42 -19.00 10.86
N ILE A 87 46.27 -18.52 11.33
CA ILE A 87 46.08 -17.14 11.80
C ILE A 87 45.68 -17.08 13.28
N ASP A 88 46.10 -16.02 13.95
CA ASP A 88 45.65 -15.70 15.31
C ASP A 88 44.33 -14.92 15.25
N THR A 89 43.22 -15.46 15.79
CA THR A 89 41.85 -14.91 15.62
C THR A 89 41.22 -14.46 16.93
N ASN A 90 40.47 -13.36 16.90
CA ASN A 90 39.75 -12.85 18.07
C ASN A 90 38.28 -13.37 18.07
N GLN A 91 37.68 -13.57 19.25
CA GLN A 91 36.33 -14.16 19.37
C GLN A 91 35.23 -13.40 18.60
N ARG A 92 35.41 -12.09 18.38
CA ARG A 92 34.50 -11.25 17.57
C ARG A 92 34.57 -11.53 16.06
N GLU A 93 35.73 -11.92 15.54
CA GLU A 93 35.94 -12.22 14.11
C GLU A 93 35.38 -13.61 13.76
N ILE A 94 35.46 -14.55 14.71
CA ILE A 94 34.81 -15.86 14.60
C ILE A 94 33.29 -15.69 14.52
N ALA A 95 32.72 -14.77 15.31
CA ALA A 95 31.30 -14.46 15.33
C ALA A 95 30.81 -13.78 14.03
N SER A 96 31.59 -12.88 13.41
CA SER A 96 31.21 -12.20 12.15
C SER A 96 31.27 -13.14 10.93
N LEU A 97 32.17 -14.12 10.94
CA LEU A 97 32.19 -15.19 9.94
C LEU A 97 31.03 -16.17 10.09
N THR A 98 30.44 -16.29 11.28
CA THR A 98 29.34 -17.22 11.58
C THR A 98 27.96 -16.56 11.70
N SER A 99 27.85 -15.23 11.74
CA SER A 99 26.58 -14.48 11.78
C SER A 99 25.83 -14.58 10.44
N ALA A 100 24.49 -14.59 10.46
CA ALA A 100 23.68 -14.57 9.25
C ALA A 100 23.48 -13.11 8.75
N GLY A 101 24.03 -12.76 7.58
CA GLY A 101 23.90 -11.42 6.97
C GLY A 101 25.17 -10.96 6.23
N GLU A 102 25.05 -9.94 5.38
CA GLU A 102 26.20 -9.25 4.77
C GLU A 102 26.82 -8.28 5.79
N GLU A 103 28.06 -8.54 6.20
CA GLU A 103 28.88 -7.57 6.94
C GLU A 103 30.24 -7.46 6.25
N SER A 104 30.61 -6.25 5.86
CA SER A 104 31.95 -5.84 5.48
C SER A 104 32.44 -4.87 6.56
N LEU A 105 33.52 -5.20 7.26
CA LEU A 105 34.12 -4.31 8.24
C LEU A 105 34.85 -3.16 7.53
N ALA A 106 34.62 -1.92 7.97
CA ALA A 106 35.44 -0.76 7.61
C ALA A 106 36.67 -0.67 8.52
N PRO A 107 37.80 -0.07 8.07
CA PRO A 107 39.02 0.06 8.88
C PRO A 107 38.83 0.98 10.11
N GLU A 108 39.59 0.70 11.17
CA GLU A 108 39.48 1.25 12.53
C GLU A 108 39.42 2.79 12.71
N LYS A 109 38.40 3.19 13.49
CA LYS A 109 38.31 4.16 14.61
C LYS A 109 38.69 5.64 14.46
N GLN A 110 37.70 6.48 14.78
CA GLN A 110 37.89 7.73 15.52
C GLN A 110 36.77 7.88 16.57
N ASP A 111 37.15 7.87 17.85
CA ASP A 111 36.25 7.91 19.01
C ASP A 111 35.23 9.04 18.90
N SER A 112 33.95 8.67 18.76
CA SER A 112 32.83 9.62 18.85
C SER A 112 31.82 9.13 19.88
N LEU A 113 31.16 10.06 20.57
CA LEU A 113 30.12 9.82 21.59
C LEU A 113 28.95 8.91 21.12
N LEU A 114 28.88 8.59 19.82
CA LEU A 114 27.93 7.66 19.25
C LEU A 114 28.31 6.18 19.51
N ASP A 115 29.59 5.85 19.67
CA ASP A 115 30.05 4.46 19.93
C ASP A 115 29.65 3.98 21.33
N THR A 116 29.60 4.89 22.30
CA THR A 116 29.11 4.60 23.66
C THR A 116 27.60 4.38 23.69
N LEU A 117 26.85 4.95 22.72
CA LEU A 117 25.41 4.77 22.57
C LEU A 117 25.06 3.54 21.73
N GLU A 118 25.91 3.16 20.76
CA GLU A 118 25.72 1.94 19.96
C GLU A 118 26.02 0.66 20.75
N GLN A 119 26.90 0.71 21.76
CA GLN A 119 27.10 -0.41 22.71
C GLN A 119 25.90 -0.67 23.64
N GLU A 120 24.95 0.26 23.74
CA GLU A 120 23.75 0.12 24.57
C GLU A 120 22.48 -0.25 23.78
N ILE A 121 22.58 -0.49 22.45
CA ILE A 121 21.42 -0.95 21.68
C ILE A 121 21.20 -2.44 21.96
N PRO A 122 20.11 -2.83 22.64
CA PRO A 122 19.91 -4.23 23.00
C PRO A 122 19.66 -5.05 21.74
N THR A 123 20.29 -6.21 21.63
CA THR A 123 19.95 -7.23 20.64
C THR A 123 18.47 -7.62 20.77
N ALA A 124 17.87 -8.24 19.74
CA ALA A 124 16.46 -8.65 19.79
C ALA A 124 16.13 -9.58 20.99
N GLU A 125 17.11 -10.30 21.52
CA GLU A 125 17.01 -11.03 22.80
C GLU A 125 17.19 -10.12 24.02
N GLY A 126 18.13 -9.18 24.01
CA GLY A 126 18.28 -8.17 25.06
C GLY A 126 17.05 -7.26 25.22
N MET A 127 16.36 -6.92 24.13
CA MET A 127 15.08 -6.21 24.14
C MET A 127 13.97 -7.05 24.79
N ARG A 128 13.97 -8.38 24.58
CA ARG A 128 13.01 -9.29 25.22
C ARG A 128 13.29 -9.47 26.71
N GLU A 129 14.55 -9.52 27.11
CA GLU A 129 14.93 -9.55 28.53
C GLU A 129 14.65 -8.22 29.23
N LEU A 130 14.83 -7.08 28.55
CA LEU A 130 14.45 -5.76 29.05
C LEU A 130 12.94 -5.59 29.15
N GLU A 131 12.15 -6.08 28.19
CA GLU A 131 10.69 -6.12 28.27
C GLU A 131 10.19 -7.06 29.37
N TYR A 132 10.83 -8.22 29.56
CA TYR A 132 10.49 -9.16 30.63
C TYR A 132 10.84 -8.59 32.01
N SER A 133 12.03 -8.01 32.17
CA SER A 133 12.46 -7.38 33.43
C SER A 133 11.67 -6.10 33.74
N SER A 134 11.27 -5.32 32.72
CA SER A 134 10.31 -4.22 32.85
C SER A 134 8.95 -4.70 33.32
N GLN A 135 8.39 -5.76 32.72
CA GLN A 135 7.08 -6.30 33.11
C GLN A 135 7.10 -6.90 34.53
N VAL A 136 8.20 -7.53 34.93
CA VAL A 136 8.40 -8.04 36.30
C VAL A 136 8.59 -6.89 37.29
N ALA A 137 9.35 -5.85 36.92
CA ALA A 137 9.55 -4.67 37.76
C ALA A 137 8.27 -3.83 37.92
N ASP A 138 7.43 -3.71 36.88
CA ASP A 138 6.14 -3.02 36.93
C ASP A 138 5.10 -3.83 37.72
N ALA A 139 5.13 -5.17 37.61
CA ALA A 139 4.32 -6.05 38.45
C ALA A 139 4.71 -5.96 39.94
N GLN A 140 6.01 -5.86 40.25
CA GLN A 140 6.52 -5.68 41.62
C GLN A 140 6.27 -4.26 42.17
N LYS A 141 6.39 -3.21 41.35
CA LYS A 141 6.07 -1.82 41.75
C LYS A 141 4.57 -1.63 42.03
N SER A 142 3.69 -2.27 41.26
CA SER A 142 2.23 -2.20 41.47
C SER A 142 1.77 -2.85 42.79
N GLN A 143 2.57 -3.75 43.37
CA GLN A 143 2.27 -4.45 44.62
C GLN A 143 2.91 -3.81 45.86
N ASN A 144 3.87 -2.90 45.71
CA ASN A 144 4.57 -2.29 46.85
C ASN A 144 3.82 -1.05 47.41
N PRO A 145 3.29 -1.08 48.66
CA PRO A 145 2.46 -0.01 49.21
C PRO A 145 3.20 1.33 49.42
N GLU A 146 4.52 1.31 49.59
CA GLU A 146 5.32 2.52 49.81
C GLU A 146 5.54 3.33 48.51
N VAL A 147 5.57 2.65 47.35
CA VAL A 147 5.75 3.30 46.04
C VAL A 147 4.47 4.05 45.65
N LYS A 148 3.28 3.49 45.90
CA LYS A 148 2.00 4.18 45.71
C LYS A 148 1.84 5.42 46.58
N LYS A 149 2.37 5.41 47.81
CA LYS A 149 2.37 6.60 48.68
C LYS A 149 3.34 7.68 48.20
N ARG A 150 4.49 7.31 47.64
CA ARG A 150 5.45 8.27 47.06
C ARG A 150 4.93 8.88 45.76
N GLU A 151 4.31 8.10 44.87
CA GLU A 151 3.70 8.62 43.65
C GLU A 151 2.50 9.54 43.95
N ALA A 152 1.68 9.23 44.95
CA ALA A 152 0.59 10.11 45.39
C ALA A 152 1.11 11.42 46.01
N ALA A 153 2.23 11.38 46.74
CA ALA A 153 2.86 12.57 47.31
C ALA A 153 3.54 13.45 46.23
N GLU A 154 4.14 12.84 45.20
CA GLU A 154 4.83 13.52 44.10
C GLU A 154 3.85 14.15 43.09
N VAL A 155 2.66 13.56 42.92
CA VAL A 155 1.55 14.16 42.18
C VAL A 155 0.98 15.37 42.94
N ALA A 156 0.88 15.31 44.27
CA ALA A 156 0.42 16.43 45.09
C ALA A 156 1.43 17.59 45.12
N THR A 157 2.74 17.32 45.04
CA THR A 157 3.77 18.39 44.98
C THR A 157 3.89 19.05 43.59
N ARG A 158 3.43 18.38 42.52
CA ARG A 158 3.39 18.95 41.16
C ARG A 158 2.26 19.94 40.93
N GLU A 159 1.24 19.99 41.79
CA GLU A 159 0.11 20.92 41.64
C GLU A 159 0.35 22.30 42.28
N GLU A 160 1.30 22.48 43.20
CA GLU A 160 1.53 23.76 43.88
C GLU A 160 2.76 24.57 43.44
N GLY A 161 3.63 24.03 42.58
CA GLY A 161 4.91 24.66 42.24
C GLY A 161 5.17 24.82 40.75
N GLY A 162 4.55 25.79 40.08
CA GLY A 162 4.90 26.09 38.69
C GLY A 162 4.11 27.22 38.04
N LYS A 163 4.52 28.48 38.29
CA LYS A 163 4.17 29.62 37.44
C LYS A 163 4.64 29.33 36.01
N ARG A 164 3.71 28.93 35.14
CA ARG A 164 3.93 28.83 33.70
C ARG A 164 4.05 30.21 33.09
N GLU A 165 5.25 30.57 32.64
CA GLU A 165 5.37 31.40 31.45
C GLU A 165 4.72 30.64 30.29
N LYS A 166 3.76 31.27 29.62
CA LYS A 166 3.05 30.70 28.48
C LYS A 166 4.01 30.66 27.30
N PRO A 167 4.36 29.49 26.71
CA PRO A 167 4.82 29.48 25.34
C PRO A 167 3.64 29.96 24.51
N GLY A 168 3.86 30.97 23.68
CA GLY A 168 2.86 31.47 22.74
C GLY A 168 2.25 30.31 21.98
N ALA A 169 0.95 30.11 22.15
CA ALA A 169 0.18 29.18 21.35
C ALA A 169 0.07 29.77 19.93
N SER A 170 1.11 29.61 19.12
CA SER A 170 0.86 29.40 17.70
C SER A 170 0.14 28.07 17.61
N LYS A 171 -1.18 28.12 17.41
CA LYS A 171 -1.86 27.02 16.74
C LYS A 171 -1.17 26.90 15.39
N GLU A 172 -0.13 26.10 15.29
CA GLU A 172 0.29 25.53 14.02
C GLU A 172 -0.93 24.76 13.52
N THR A 173 -1.72 25.41 12.67
CA THR A 173 -2.57 24.73 11.71
C THR A 173 -1.66 23.77 10.98
N ARG A 174 -1.57 22.53 11.46
CA ARG A 174 -0.98 21.43 10.69
C ARG A 174 -1.61 21.55 9.31
N SER A 175 -0.79 21.85 8.32
CA SER A 175 -1.24 22.11 6.96
C SER A 175 -2.19 20.99 6.57
N LEU A 176 -3.36 21.30 6.01
CA LEU A 176 -4.33 20.28 5.58
C LEU A 176 -3.66 19.23 4.69
N LEU A 177 -2.61 19.61 3.94
CA LEU A 177 -1.77 18.70 3.15
C LEU A 177 -1.00 17.65 3.96
N GLN A 178 -0.70 17.89 5.24
CA GLN A 178 -0.08 16.89 6.13
C GLN A 178 -1.10 15.87 6.67
N VAL A 179 -2.40 16.17 6.56
CA VAL A 179 -3.47 15.27 6.98
C VAL A 179 -3.93 14.38 5.82
N LEU A 180 -3.84 14.89 4.58
CA LEU A 180 -4.15 14.14 3.36
C LEU A 180 -3.16 12.98 3.18
N GLY A 181 -3.70 11.78 3.21
CA GLY A 181 -2.98 10.52 3.22
C GLY A 181 -3.62 9.50 2.29
N PRO A 182 -3.41 8.20 2.57
CA PRO A 182 -4.02 7.09 1.84
C PRO A 182 -5.55 7.13 1.83
N GLY A 183 -6.17 7.61 2.91
CA GLY A 183 -7.63 7.70 3.03
C GLY A 183 -8.24 8.67 2.04
N PHE A 184 -7.66 9.87 1.91
CA PHE A 184 -8.05 10.82 0.88
C PHE A 184 -7.89 10.24 -0.51
N LEU A 185 -6.73 9.64 -0.78
CA LEU A 185 -6.46 9.06 -2.08
C LEU A 185 -7.43 7.93 -2.43
N SER A 186 -7.75 7.05 -1.49
CA SER A 186 -8.68 5.95 -1.69
C SER A 186 -10.12 6.43 -1.95
N GLY A 187 -10.53 7.51 -1.26
CA GLY A 187 -11.81 8.16 -1.53
C GLY A 187 -11.89 8.78 -2.92
N MET A 188 -10.83 9.48 -3.35
CA MET A 188 -10.78 10.10 -4.69
C MET A 188 -10.57 9.07 -5.81
N ALA A 189 -9.75 8.05 -5.58
CA ALA A 189 -9.51 6.95 -6.53
C ALA A 189 -10.74 6.06 -6.71
N GLY A 190 -11.67 6.05 -5.75
CA GLY A 190 -13.01 5.44 -5.89
C GLY A 190 -13.90 6.12 -6.94
N ASN A 191 -13.50 7.30 -7.41
CA ASN A 191 -14.11 7.98 -8.56
C ASN A 191 -13.22 7.84 -9.80
N ASP A 192 -12.75 6.63 -10.08
CA ASP A 192 -12.07 6.35 -11.33
C ASP A 192 -12.95 6.64 -12.56
N SER A 193 -12.36 6.69 -13.75
CA SER A 193 -13.12 7.04 -14.95
C SER A 193 -14.23 6.02 -15.27
N SER A 194 -14.04 4.75 -14.93
CA SER A 194 -15.10 3.74 -14.95
C SER A 194 -16.25 4.03 -13.99
N ALA A 195 -15.98 4.48 -12.77
CA ALA A 195 -16.97 4.87 -11.78
C ALA A 195 -17.70 6.14 -12.21
N VAL A 196 -16.98 7.14 -12.73
CA VAL A 196 -17.60 8.34 -13.36
C VAL A 196 -18.58 7.92 -14.45
N THR A 197 -18.19 6.97 -15.31
CA THR A 197 -19.08 6.42 -16.34
C THR A 197 -20.31 5.75 -15.71
N ALA A 198 -20.12 4.93 -14.67
CA ALA A 198 -21.22 4.26 -13.98
C ALA A 198 -22.19 5.28 -13.34
N TYR A 199 -21.68 6.33 -12.69
CA TYR A 199 -22.47 7.42 -12.11
C TYR A 199 -23.21 8.22 -13.19
N ALA A 200 -22.58 8.45 -14.35
CA ALA A 200 -23.21 9.12 -15.47
C ALA A 200 -24.34 8.28 -16.09
N VAL A 201 -24.14 6.97 -16.24
CA VAL A 201 -25.16 6.03 -16.71
C VAL A 201 -26.30 5.92 -15.71
N ASP A 202 -26.00 5.88 -14.42
CA ASP A 202 -27.01 5.88 -13.35
C ASP A 202 -27.88 7.15 -13.40
N GLY A 203 -27.26 8.33 -13.44
CA GLY A 203 -27.99 9.59 -13.54
C GLY A 203 -28.82 9.71 -14.82
N ALA A 204 -28.31 9.22 -15.95
CA ALA A 204 -29.03 9.25 -17.22
C ALA A 204 -30.19 8.24 -17.34
N THR A 205 -30.22 7.19 -16.52
CA THR A 205 -31.25 6.15 -16.56
C THR A 205 -32.23 6.22 -15.39
N ALA A 206 -31.77 6.55 -14.19
CA ALA A 206 -32.57 6.63 -12.97
C ALA A 206 -32.90 8.07 -12.53
N GLY A 207 -32.38 9.09 -13.24
CA GLY A 207 -32.58 10.49 -12.91
C GLY A 207 -32.06 10.80 -11.49
N TYR A 208 -32.86 11.51 -10.70
CA TYR A 208 -32.50 11.82 -9.30
C TYR A 208 -32.80 10.70 -8.30
N GLY A 209 -33.35 9.56 -8.75
CA GLY A 209 -33.89 8.52 -7.86
C GLY A 209 -32.88 7.88 -6.89
N HIS A 210 -31.59 7.88 -7.26
CA HIS A 210 -30.51 7.25 -6.48
C HIS A 210 -29.65 8.21 -5.66
N LEU A 211 -29.93 9.52 -5.67
CA LEU A 211 -29.18 10.50 -4.87
C LEU A 211 -29.21 10.17 -3.36
N ARG A 212 -30.34 9.67 -2.86
CA ARG A 212 -30.47 9.15 -1.48
C ARG A 212 -29.55 7.97 -1.17
N LEU A 213 -29.29 7.11 -2.16
CA LEU A 213 -28.44 5.93 -1.99
C LEU A 213 -26.98 6.36 -1.83
N MET A 214 -26.54 7.39 -2.56
CA MET A 214 -25.24 8.03 -2.34
C MET A 214 -25.11 8.61 -0.93
N LEU A 215 -26.13 9.32 -0.45
CA LEU A 215 -26.10 9.87 0.90
C LEU A 215 -26.02 8.77 1.97
N LEU A 216 -26.82 7.70 1.84
CA LEU A 216 -26.83 6.58 2.77
C LEU A 216 -25.56 5.72 2.70
N SER A 217 -24.97 5.57 1.52
CA SER A 217 -23.73 4.80 1.31
C SER A 217 -22.51 5.49 1.91
N THR A 218 -22.52 6.81 2.10
CA THR A 218 -21.38 7.58 2.63
C THR A 218 -20.91 7.12 4.02
N PRO A 219 -21.76 7.05 5.07
CA PRO A 219 -21.34 6.54 6.38
C PRO A 219 -20.96 5.05 6.36
N LEU A 220 -21.53 4.27 5.44
CA LEU A 220 -21.21 2.86 5.25
C LEU A 220 -19.80 2.72 4.64
N TYR A 221 -19.51 3.44 3.56
CA TYR A 221 -18.21 3.46 2.92
C TYR A 221 -17.12 3.99 3.87
N GLN A 222 -17.42 5.05 4.61
CA GLN A 222 -16.55 5.59 5.65
C GLN A 222 -16.15 4.53 6.68
N SER A 223 -17.11 3.69 7.09
CA SER A 223 -16.86 2.65 8.08
C SER A 223 -16.01 1.52 7.53
N ILE A 224 -16.21 1.14 6.26
CA ILE A 224 -15.37 0.16 5.56
C ILE A 224 -13.93 0.68 5.45
N GLN A 225 -13.75 1.88 4.91
CA GLN A 225 -12.42 2.45 4.70
C GLN A 225 -11.70 2.70 6.02
N TYR A 226 -12.41 3.15 7.06
CA TYR A 226 -11.81 3.30 8.39
C TYR A 226 -11.41 1.94 9.00
N ALA A 227 -12.22 0.90 8.82
CA ALA A 227 -11.89 -0.44 9.27
C ALA A 227 -10.65 -0.99 8.55
N CYS A 228 -10.60 -0.89 7.22
CA CYS A 228 -9.42 -1.20 6.41
C CYS A 228 -8.19 -0.45 6.90
N ALA A 229 -8.33 0.86 7.11
CA ALA A 229 -7.22 1.70 7.52
C ALA A 229 -6.68 1.30 8.90
N LYS A 230 -7.58 1.06 9.86
CA LYS A 230 -7.20 0.61 11.20
C LYS A 230 -6.55 -0.78 11.17
N ILE A 231 -7.07 -1.71 10.36
CA ILE A 231 -6.51 -3.06 10.21
C ILE A 231 -5.08 -2.98 9.65
N GLY A 232 -4.88 -2.28 8.53
CA GLY A 232 -3.55 -2.14 7.92
C GLY A 232 -2.54 -1.53 8.90
N ARG A 233 -2.97 -0.53 9.66
CA ARG A 233 -2.09 0.20 10.60
C ARG A 233 -1.76 -0.59 11.87
N VAL A 234 -2.69 -1.39 12.38
CA VAL A 234 -2.47 -2.21 13.59
C VAL A 234 -1.73 -3.50 13.27
N THR A 235 -2.09 -4.16 12.17
CA THR A 235 -1.54 -5.47 11.78
C THR A 235 -0.23 -5.36 11.02
N GLN A 236 -0.02 -4.26 10.26
CA GLN A 236 1.11 -4.07 9.34
C GLN A 236 1.19 -5.15 8.24
N LEU A 237 0.06 -5.80 7.95
CA LEU A 237 -0.12 -6.84 6.95
C LEU A 237 -1.13 -6.40 5.90
N GLY A 238 -0.95 -6.87 4.66
CA GLY A 238 -1.91 -6.66 3.59
C GLY A 238 -3.20 -7.47 3.77
N LEU A 239 -4.27 -7.08 3.05
CA LEU A 239 -5.55 -7.78 3.17
C LEU A 239 -5.46 -9.24 2.68
N SER A 240 -4.81 -9.50 1.55
CA SER A 240 -4.53 -10.86 1.06
C SER A 240 -3.64 -11.66 2.01
N GLU A 241 -2.61 -11.02 2.58
CA GLU A 241 -1.71 -11.64 3.56
C GLU A 241 -2.49 -12.06 4.82
N LEU A 242 -3.34 -11.18 5.35
CA LEU A 242 -4.21 -11.45 6.50
C LEU A 242 -5.18 -12.61 6.23
N LEU A 243 -5.81 -12.62 5.05
CA LEU A 243 -6.71 -13.70 4.64
C LEU A 243 -5.97 -15.04 4.53
N ARG A 244 -4.74 -15.05 4.03
CA ARG A 244 -3.92 -16.26 3.88
C ARG A 244 -3.37 -16.78 5.21
N GLU A 245 -2.94 -15.89 6.10
CA GLU A 245 -2.29 -16.26 7.37
C GLU A 245 -3.29 -16.66 8.45
N HIS A 246 -4.44 -15.97 8.53
CA HIS A 246 -5.41 -16.17 9.60
C HIS A 246 -6.65 -16.95 9.15
N TYR A 247 -6.85 -17.11 7.84
CA TYR A 247 -7.89 -17.95 7.26
C TYR A 247 -7.26 -18.88 6.23
N SER A 248 -8.09 -19.69 5.58
CA SER A 248 -7.60 -20.65 4.59
C SER A 248 -7.14 -19.95 3.30
N PRO A 249 -6.08 -20.43 2.64
CA PRO A 249 -5.69 -19.96 1.30
C PRO A 249 -6.84 -20.05 0.28
N TRP A 250 -7.79 -20.96 0.48
CA TRP A 250 -9.01 -21.10 -0.33
C TRP A 250 -9.94 -19.87 -0.30
N VAL A 251 -9.72 -18.91 0.60
CA VAL A 251 -10.42 -17.62 0.61
C VAL A 251 -9.60 -16.57 -0.12
N ALA A 252 -8.30 -16.49 0.18
CA ALA A 252 -7.40 -15.48 -0.36
C ALA A 252 -7.22 -15.61 -1.89
N PHE A 253 -7.05 -16.84 -2.39
CA PHE A 253 -6.84 -17.09 -3.82
C PHE A 253 -8.05 -16.72 -4.68
N PRO A 254 -9.28 -17.22 -4.43
CA PRO A 254 -10.44 -16.83 -5.24
C PRO A 254 -10.77 -15.35 -5.13
N ALA A 255 -10.65 -14.75 -3.93
CA ALA A 255 -10.88 -13.32 -3.75
C ALA A 255 -9.90 -12.48 -4.60
N SER A 256 -8.62 -12.85 -4.60
CA SER A 256 -7.60 -12.19 -5.42
C SER A 256 -7.83 -12.43 -6.90
N LEU A 257 -8.24 -13.63 -7.32
CA LEU A 257 -8.54 -13.93 -8.71
C LEU A 257 -9.70 -13.08 -9.25
N ILE A 258 -10.81 -13.00 -8.51
CA ILE A 258 -11.97 -12.17 -8.88
C ILE A 258 -11.54 -10.69 -8.95
N LEU A 259 -10.75 -10.23 -7.98
CA LEU A 259 -10.22 -8.87 -7.97
C LEU A 259 -9.35 -8.57 -9.21
N ILE A 260 -8.45 -9.48 -9.60
CA ILE A 260 -7.59 -9.31 -10.77
C ILE A 260 -8.44 -9.17 -12.04
N ILE A 261 -9.43 -10.05 -12.22
CA ILE A 261 -10.31 -10.04 -13.40
C ILE A 261 -11.09 -8.71 -13.45
N ALA A 262 -11.67 -8.28 -12.33
CA ALA A 262 -12.38 -7.01 -12.25
C ALA A 262 -11.45 -5.82 -12.53
N ASN A 263 -10.27 -5.80 -11.92
CA ASN A 263 -9.29 -4.71 -12.11
C ASN A 263 -8.79 -4.61 -13.55
N VAL A 264 -8.54 -5.73 -14.23
CA VAL A 264 -8.11 -5.73 -15.64
C VAL A 264 -9.20 -5.11 -16.53
N ALA A 265 -10.48 -5.43 -16.28
CA ALA A 265 -11.59 -4.82 -17.00
C ALA A 265 -11.74 -3.32 -16.69
N LEU A 266 -11.56 -2.91 -15.42
CA LEU A 266 -11.58 -1.49 -15.02
C LEU A 266 -10.42 -0.70 -15.64
N ILE A 267 -9.19 -1.22 -15.59
CA ILE A 267 -8.02 -0.57 -16.22
C ILE A 267 -8.24 -0.42 -17.73
N ALA A 268 -8.77 -1.44 -18.39
CA ALA A 268 -9.06 -1.37 -19.82
C ALA A 268 -10.09 -0.29 -20.14
N ALA A 269 -11.16 -0.18 -19.32
CA ALA A 269 -12.18 0.85 -19.47
C ALA A 269 -11.63 2.25 -19.17
N ASP A 270 -10.79 2.40 -18.16
CA ASP A 270 -10.14 3.65 -17.80
C ASP A 270 -9.19 4.14 -18.90
N LEU A 271 -8.42 3.24 -19.52
CA LEU A 271 -7.57 3.57 -20.67
C LEU A 271 -8.39 4.11 -21.85
N VAL A 272 -9.56 3.50 -22.11
CA VAL A 272 -10.48 4.01 -23.14
C VAL A 272 -11.02 5.38 -22.76
N ALA A 273 -11.45 5.57 -21.50
CA ALA A 273 -12.02 6.82 -21.03
C ALA A 273 -11.01 7.99 -21.11
N ILE A 274 -9.76 7.75 -20.73
CA ILE A 274 -8.69 8.75 -20.89
C ILE A 274 -8.46 9.06 -22.37
N GLY A 275 -8.39 8.02 -23.22
CA GLY A 275 -8.20 8.18 -24.67
C GLY A 275 -9.33 9.01 -25.29
N SER A 276 -10.58 8.67 -24.98
CA SER A 276 -11.77 9.38 -25.48
C SER A 276 -11.87 10.80 -24.92
N GLY A 277 -11.44 11.03 -23.68
CA GLY A 277 -11.31 12.38 -23.13
C GLY A 277 -10.30 13.23 -23.89
N LEU A 278 -9.15 12.65 -24.27
CA LEU A 278 -8.13 13.34 -25.06
C LEU A 278 -8.54 13.54 -26.52
N GLU A 279 -9.26 12.59 -27.10
CA GLU A 279 -9.90 12.76 -28.41
C GLU A 279 -10.84 13.96 -28.40
N LEU A 280 -11.61 14.14 -27.32
CA LEU A 280 -12.53 15.26 -27.19
C LEU A 280 -11.83 16.62 -27.16
N ILE A 281 -10.60 16.68 -26.63
CA ILE A 281 -9.80 17.90 -26.50
C ILE A 281 -8.97 18.17 -27.78
N THR A 282 -8.40 17.12 -28.37
CA THR A 282 -7.42 17.24 -29.47
C THR A 282 -8.00 17.00 -30.85
N GLY A 283 -9.14 16.32 -30.95
CA GLY A 283 -9.74 15.84 -32.20
C GLY A 283 -9.01 14.64 -32.83
N LEU A 284 -7.97 14.09 -32.20
CA LEU A 284 -7.30 12.87 -32.65
C LEU A 284 -7.98 11.63 -32.08
N GLY A 285 -8.10 10.56 -32.87
CA GLY A 285 -8.75 9.33 -32.42
C GLY A 285 -8.12 8.75 -31.13
N TRP A 286 -8.96 8.32 -30.18
CA TRP A 286 -8.56 7.87 -28.85
C TRP A 286 -7.45 6.80 -28.85
N PHE A 287 -7.44 5.92 -29.85
CA PHE A 287 -6.48 4.82 -30.01
C PHE A 287 -5.02 5.27 -29.97
N TRP A 288 -4.72 6.47 -30.51
CA TRP A 288 -3.35 7.01 -30.54
C TRP A 288 -2.81 7.36 -29.15
N PHE A 289 -3.69 7.60 -28.19
CA PHE A 289 -3.33 8.02 -26.84
C PHE A 289 -3.18 6.85 -25.86
N VAL A 290 -3.87 5.73 -26.10
CA VAL A 290 -3.93 4.59 -25.18
C VAL A 290 -2.55 4.03 -24.87
N VAL A 291 -1.75 3.68 -25.90
CA VAL A 291 -0.44 3.05 -25.72
C VAL A 291 0.57 4.00 -25.04
N PRO A 292 0.73 5.27 -25.48
CA PRO A 292 1.61 6.22 -24.79
C PRO A 292 1.23 6.42 -23.33
N ILE A 293 -0.07 6.52 -23.02
CA ILE A 293 -0.53 6.76 -21.64
C ILE A 293 -0.30 5.55 -20.77
N ALA A 294 -0.61 4.35 -21.26
CA ALA A 294 -0.29 3.11 -20.56
C ALA A 294 1.21 3.03 -20.24
N ALA A 295 2.09 3.38 -21.19
CA ALA A 295 3.54 3.39 -20.97
C ALA A 295 3.98 4.44 -19.94
N ILE A 296 3.41 5.65 -19.98
CA ILE A 296 3.70 6.72 -19.00
C ILE A 296 3.25 6.29 -17.60
N LEU A 297 2.03 5.76 -17.47
CA LEU A 297 1.48 5.31 -16.20
C LEU A 297 2.27 4.13 -15.63
N TRP A 298 2.67 3.19 -16.48
CA TRP A 298 3.57 2.10 -16.09
C TRP A 298 4.89 2.65 -15.55
N TYR A 299 5.56 3.53 -16.31
CA TYR A 299 6.83 4.14 -15.89
C TYR A 299 6.68 4.87 -14.55
N LEU A 300 5.61 5.64 -14.39
CA LEU A 300 5.33 6.36 -13.16
C LEU A 300 5.10 5.42 -11.98
N THR A 301 4.37 4.32 -12.18
CA THR A 301 4.08 3.34 -11.12
C THR A 301 5.31 2.52 -10.74
N VAL A 302 6.20 2.23 -11.68
CA VAL A 302 7.39 1.39 -11.48
C VAL A 302 8.56 2.15 -10.85
N TYR A 303 8.78 3.40 -11.26
CA TYR A 303 10.01 4.13 -10.92
C TYR A 303 9.82 5.26 -9.91
N ARG A 304 8.58 5.68 -9.60
CA ARG A 304 8.33 6.73 -8.60
C ARG A 304 7.96 6.14 -7.25
N SER A 305 8.45 6.80 -6.19
CA SER A 305 8.08 6.45 -4.82
C SER A 305 6.62 6.77 -4.53
N PHE A 306 6.03 6.04 -3.58
CA PHE A 306 4.66 6.26 -3.10
C PHE A 306 4.38 7.74 -2.75
N GLU A 307 5.33 8.42 -2.11
CA GLU A 307 5.21 9.86 -1.77
C GLU A 307 5.12 10.77 -3.00
N ALA A 308 5.83 10.45 -4.09
CA ALA A 308 5.74 11.21 -5.33
C ALA A 308 4.39 10.96 -6.02
N ILE A 309 3.93 9.70 -6.04
CA ILE A 309 2.64 9.30 -6.60
C ILE A 309 1.50 10.00 -5.85
N LYS A 310 1.53 9.98 -4.50
CA LYS A 310 0.55 10.64 -3.63
C LYS A 310 0.42 12.13 -3.94
N LYS A 311 1.53 12.87 -4.07
CA LYS A 311 1.51 14.30 -4.41
C LYS A 311 0.88 14.56 -5.77
N ILE A 312 1.25 13.75 -6.77
CA ILE A 312 0.68 13.86 -8.12
C ILE A 312 -0.83 13.61 -8.06
N PHE A 313 -1.27 12.60 -7.32
CA PHE A 313 -2.67 12.23 -7.23
C PHE A 313 -3.53 13.25 -6.49
N ILE A 314 -3.01 13.87 -5.43
CA ILE A 314 -3.70 14.98 -4.76
C ILE A 314 -3.88 16.15 -5.74
N VAL A 315 -2.86 16.48 -6.55
CA VAL A 315 -2.99 17.55 -7.55
C VAL A 315 -3.99 17.16 -8.64
N MET A 316 -3.93 15.93 -9.15
CA MET A 316 -4.89 15.43 -10.15
C MET A 316 -6.31 15.38 -9.60
N SER A 317 -6.49 15.22 -8.28
CA SER A 317 -7.81 15.22 -7.64
C SER A 317 -8.51 16.58 -7.74
N LEU A 318 -7.79 17.68 -7.97
CA LEU A 318 -8.41 18.98 -8.28
C LEU A 318 -9.23 18.92 -9.57
N ALA A 319 -8.90 17.99 -10.48
CA ALA A 319 -9.71 17.76 -11.68
C ALA A 319 -11.14 17.36 -11.31
N PHE A 320 -11.42 16.77 -10.14
CA PHE A 320 -12.80 16.44 -9.76
C PHE A 320 -13.66 17.67 -9.39
N VAL A 321 -13.03 18.81 -9.09
CA VAL A 321 -13.75 20.08 -8.86
C VAL A 321 -14.53 20.49 -10.13
N THR A 322 -14.05 20.07 -11.30
CA THR A 322 -14.74 20.28 -12.59
C THR A 322 -16.17 19.75 -12.57
N TYR A 323 -16.42 18.58 -11.96
CA TYR A 323 -17.76 17.97 -11.90
C TYR A 323 -18.70 18.78 -11.00
N ILE A 324 -18.20 19.29 -9.88
CA ILE A 324 -18.97 20.15 -8.97
C ILE A 324 -19.39 21.42 -9.69
N ILE A 325 -18.42 22.07 -10.35
CA ILE A 325 -18.68 23.27 -11.16
C ILE A 325 -19.72 22.96 -12.23
N THR A 326 -19.50 21.91 -13.01
CA THR A 326 -20.38 21.53 -14.13
C THR A 326 -21.80 21.22 -13.65
N ALA A 327 -21.95 20.56 -12.50
CA ALA A 327 -23.25 20.31 -11.89
C ALA A 327 -23.94 21.58 -11.39
N ILE A 328 -23.22 22.54 -10.81
CA ILE A 328 -23.78 23.84 -10.41
C ILE A 328 -24.30 24.61 -11.63
N PHE A 329 -23.55 24.58 -12.73
CA PHE A 329 -23.94 25.24 -13.96
C PHE A 329 -25.03 24.49 -14.72
N SER A 330 -25.25 23.19 -14.48
CA SER A 330 -26.21 22.29 -15.17
C SER A 330 -27.68 22.75 -15.19
N ARG A 331 -28.03 23.85 -14.50
CA ARG A 331 -29.41 24.32 -14.27
C ARG A 331 -30.32 23.22 -13.70
N ALA A 332 -29.76 22.31 -12.90
CA ALA A 332 -30.52 21.30 -12.20
C ALA A 332 -31.63 21.94 -11.35
N ASP A 333 -32.78 21.27 -11.29
CA ASP A 333 -33.84 21.63 -10.36
C ASP A 333 -33.38 21.27 -8.93
N TRP A 334 -32.77 22.24 -8.25
CA TRP A 334 -32.25 22.07 -6.90
C TRP A 334 -33.34 21.69 -5.89
N GLN A 335 -34.60 22.06 -6.15
CA GLN A 335 -35.71 21.64 -5.30
C GLN A 335 -35.96 20.15 -5.47
N ALA A 336 -36.04 19.65 -6.71
CA ALA A 336 -36.17 18.23 -6.99
C ALA A 336 -34.96 17.44 -6.46
N VAL A 337 -33.73 17.93 -6.66
CA VAL A 337 -32.50 17.32 -6.13
C VAL A 337 -32.57 17.15 -4.62
N LEU A 338 -32.95 18.19 -3.88
CA LEU A 338 -33.08 18.11 -2.41
C LEU A 338 -34.19 17.14 -1.99
N VAL A 339 -35.35 17.19 -2.65
CA VAL A 339 -36.46 16.28 -2.36
C VAL A 339 -36.04 14.83 -2.59
N HIS A 340 -35.45 14.49 -3.74
CA HIS A 340 -35.02 13.12 -4.04
C HIS A 340 -33.81 12.65 -3.20
N THR A 341 -33.09 13.58 -2.58
CA THR A 341 -31.99 13.26 -1.65
C THR A 341 -32.51 12.84 -0.28
N PHE A 342 -33.58 13.49 0.22
CA PHE A 342 -34.10 13.26 1.58
C PHE A 342 -35.39 12.44 1.63
N VAL A 343 -36.20 12.43 0.57
CA VAL A 343 -37.50 11.74 0.52
C VAL A 343 -37.34 10.38 -0.17
N PRO A 344 -37.58 9.27 0.54
CA PRO A 344 -37.42 7.94 -0.03
C PRO A 344 -38.58 7.60 -0.98
N GLN A 345 -38.28 7.43 -2.26
CA GLN A 345 -39.17 6.81 -3.25
C GLN A 345 -38.51 5.53 -3.76
N ILE A 346 -39.05 4.37 -3.39
CA ILE A 346 -38.52 3.07 -3.80
C ILE A 346 -39.31 2.60 -5.02
N GLY A 347 -38.71 2.70 -6.20
CA GLY A 347 -39.16 1.97 -7.38
C GLY A 347 -38.64 0.54 -7.32
N PHE A 348 -39.52 -0.45 -7.47
CA PHE A 348 -39.15 -1.87 -7.50
C PHE A 348 -38.95 -2.39 -8.93
N ASP A 349 -38.58 -1.52 -9.86
CA ASP A 349 -38.31 -1.92 -11.25
C ASP A 349 -36.91 -2.52 -11.38
N PHE A 350 -36.75 -3.48 -12.29
CA PHE A 350 -35.49 -4.17 -12.53
C PHE A 350 -34.39 -3.19 -12.96
N ALA A 351 -34.72 -2.20 -13.79
CA ALA A 351 -33.77 -1.19 -14.25
C ALA A 351 -33.24 -0.35 -13.07
N THR A 352 -34.12 0.11 -12.18
CA THR A 352 -33.77 0.88 -10.98
C THR A 352 -32.94 0.05 -9.99
N ILE A 353 -33.32 -1.20 -9.76
CA ILE A 353 -32.57 -2.09 -8.85
C ILE A 353 -31.19 -2.41 -9.42
N SER A 354 -31.10 -2.72 -10.71
CA SER A 354 -29.82 -3.07 -11.36
C SER A 354 -28.84 -1.91 -11.36
N SER A 355 -29.31 -0.71 -11.65
CA SER A 355 -28.50 0.52 -11.59
C SER A 355 -28.09 0.85 -10.14
N ALA A 356 -28.97 0.69 -9.16
CA ALA A 356 -28.61 0.83 -7.74
C ALA A 356 -27.53 -0.19 -7.29
N VAL A 357 -27.58 -1.43 -7.77
CA VAL A 357 -26.55 -2.45 -7.47
C VAL A 357 -25.23 -2.09 -8.13
N ALA A 358 -25.25 -1.69 -9.40
CA ALA A 358 -24.06 -1.24 -10.11
C ALA A 358 -23.42 -0.01 -9.42
N LEU A 359 -24.25 0.90 -8.94
CA LEU A 359 -23.84 2.08 -8.19
C LEU A 359 -23.14 1.71 -6.88
N LEU A 360 -23.74 0.82 -6.09
CA LEU A 360 -23.13 0.32 -4.85
C LEU A 360 -21.86 -0.50 -5.10
N GLY A 361 -21.82 -1.27 -6.19
CA GLY A 361 -20.64 -2.03 -6.61
C GLY A 361 -19.46 -1.12 -6.96
N ALA A 362 -19.74 -0.02 -7.68
CA ALA A 362 -18.73 1.01 -7.97
C ALA A 362 -18.24 1.70 -6.69
N THR A 363 -19.14 2.01 -5.74
CA THR A 363 -18.77 2.68 -4.48
C THR A 363 -18.00 1.77 -3.51
N PHE A 364 -18.45 0.52 -3.31
CA PHE A 364 -17.83 -0.43 -2.37
C PHE A 364 -16.80 -1.34 -3.07
N SER A 365 -16.01 -0.76 -3.96
CA SER A 365 -15.10 -1.52 -4.81
C SER A 365 -14.04 -2.29 -3.99
N PRO A 366 -13.90 -3.61 -4.17
CA PRO A 366 -12.89 -4.43 -3.51
C PRO A 366 -11.46 -3.90 -3.61
N TYR A 367 -11.06 -3.35 -4.75
CA TYR A 367 -9.69 -2.85 -4.93
C TYR A 367 -9.38 -1.70 -3.97
N SER A 368 -10.36 -0.86 -3.62
CA SER A 368 -10.16 0.25 -2.68
C SER A 368 -9.96 -0.26 -1.26
N MET A 369 -10.57 -1.38 -0.89
CA MET A 369 -10.34 -2.05 0.39
C MET A 369 -8.92 -2.62 0.47
N PHE A 370 -8.47 -3.34 -0.58
CA PHE A 370 -7.11 -3.87 -0.68
C PHE A 370 -6.06 -2.74 -0.66
N TRP A 371 -6.29 -1.69 -1.44
CA TRP A 371 -5.44 -0.51 -1.50
C TRP A 371 -5.37 0.19 -0.15
N GLN A 372 -6.49 0.45 0.51
CA GLN A 372 -6.52 1.17 1.78
C GLN A 372 -5.72 0.46 2.89
N VAL A 373 -5.82 -0.88 2.98
CA VAL A 373 -5.05 -1.66 3.96
C VAL A 373 -3.54 -1.54 3.68
N GLN A 374 -3.14 -1.68 2.41
CA GLN A 374 -1.72 -1.64 2.03
C GLN A 374 -1.12 -0.24 2.11
N ALA A 375 -1.84 0.77 1.65
CA ALA A 375 -1.36 2.14 1.66
C ALA A 375 -1.17 2.67 3.10
N GLU A 376 -1.94 2.17 4.09
CA GLU A 376 -1.72 2.51 5.50
C GLU A 376 -0.47 1.86 6.12
N LYS A 377 0.04 0.77 5.53
CA LYS A 377 1.34 0.18 5.87
C LYS A 377 2.50 0.99 5.29
N GLU A 378 2.32 1.53 4.07
CA GLU A 378 3.34 2.36 3.42
C GLU A 378 3.39 3.80 3.97
N GLU A 379 2.29 4.31 4.54
CA GLU A 379 2.20 5.67 5.07
C GLU A 379 2.83 5.83 6.46
N SER A 380 3.93 6.58 6.50
CA SER A 380 4.56 7.04 7.74
C SER A 380 3.77 8.20 8.36
N ARG A 381 3.18 8.00 9.55
CA ARG A 381 2.62 9.10 10.36
C ARG A 381 3.33 9.20 11.69
N ALA A 382 3.76 10.41 12.03
CA ALA A 382 4.37 10.71 13.32
C ALA A 382 3.34 10.70 14.47
N GLY A 383 3.79 10.31 15.67
CA GLY A 383 3.03 10.38 16.91
C GLY A 383 2.58 9.02 17.45
N SER A 384 1.89 9.06 18.60
CA SER A 384 1.34 7.87 19.27
C SER A 384 0.33 7.14 18.37
N GLN A 385 0.20 5.83 18.52
CA GLN A 385 -0.78 5.02 17.78
C GLN A 385 -2.21 5.61 17.81
N LYS A 386 -2.65 6.17 18.95
CA LYS A 386 -3.96 6.85 19.05
C LYS A 386 -4.05 8.11 18.18
N GLN A 387 -2.97 8.88 18.09
CA GLN A 387 -2.90 10.07 17.23
C GLN A 387 -2.88 9.68 15.76
N GLN A 388 -2.13 8.64 15.41
CA GLN A 388 -2.08 8.11 14.05
C GLN A 388 -3.46 7.60 13.60
N LEU A 389 -4.19 6.86 14.46
CA LEU A 389 -5.54 6.38 14.16
C LEU A 389 -6.57 7.51 14.03
N ARG A 390 -6.45 8.59 14.82
CA ARG A 390 -7.27 9.79 14.65
C ARG A 390 -6.96 10.52 13.34
N GLY A 391 -5.67 10.61 12.98
CA GLY A 391 -5.24 11.13 11.71
C GLY A 391 -5.80 10.32 10.53
N ALA A 392 -5.71 8.99 10.60
CA ALA A 392 -6.29 8.10 9.60
C ALA A 392 -7.81 8.23 9.52
N ALA A 393 -8.51 8.37 10.65
CA ALA A 393 -9.96 8.57 10.65
C ALA A 393 -10.37 9.87 9.92
N LEU A 394 -9.65 10.97 10.18
CA LEU A 394 -9.90 12.25 9.52
C LEU A 394 -9.54 12.21 8.03
N ASP A 395 -8.41 11.60 7.70
CA ASP A 395 -7.97 11.43 6.31
C ASP A 395 -8.99 10.62 5.49
N VAL A 396 -9.43 9.48 6.02
CA VAL A 396 -10.50 8.67 5.41
C VAL A 396 -11.81 9.46 5.32
N ALA A 397 -12.21 10.18 6.37
CA ALA A 397 -13.42 11.01 6.35
C ALA A 397 -13.40 12.06 5.26
N LEU A 398 -12.28 12.79 5.12
CA LEU A 398 -12.13 13.79 4.08
C LEU A 398 -12.17 13.16 2.68
N GLY A 399 -11.50 12.02 2.49
CA GLY A 399 -11.52 11.28 1.24
C GLY A 399 -12.89 10.80 0.83
N VAL A 400 -13.58 10.09 1.72
CA VAL A 400 -14.89 9.50 1.44
C VAL A 400 -15.95 10.57 1.20
N VAL A 401 -15.96 11.64 2.01
CA VAL A 401 -16.91 12.74 1.82
C VAL A 401 -16.64 13.48 0.51
N ALA A 402 -15.38 13.82 0.22
CA ALA A 402 -15.03 14.49 -1.05
C ALA A 402 -15.34 13.59 -2.25
N GLY A 403 -15.00 12.30 -2.17
CA GLY A 403 -15.27 11.31 -3.20
C GLY A 403 -16.77 11.20 -3.48
N ASN A 404 -17.58 10.89 -2.48
CA ASN A 404 -19.02 10.73 -2.68
C ASN A 404 -19.71 12.03 -3.08
N LEU A 405 -19.21 13.19 -2.66
CA LEU A 405 -19.72 14.49 -3.11
C LEU A 405 -19.53 14.65 -4.62
N VAL A 406 -18.37 14.28 -5.15
CA VAL A 406 -18.09 14.28 -6.59
C VAL A 406 -19.03 13.32 -7.33
N SER A 407 -19.19 12.08 -6.85
CA SER A 407 -20.12 11.10 -7.43
C SER A 407 -21.55 11.63 -7.46
N TYR A 408 -22.00 12.25 -6.36
CA TYR A 408 -23.31 12.87 -6.24
C TYR A 408 -23.52 13.97 -7.30
N PHE A 409 -22.54 14.85 -7.50
CA PHE A 409 -22.66 15.91 -8.51
C PHE A 409 -22.61 15.37 -9.94
N ILE A 410 -21.91 14.27 -10.22
CA ILE A 410 -21.94 13.60 -11.53
C ILE A 410 -23.36 13.09 -11.83
N ILE A 411 -24.01 12.43 -10.86
CA ILE A 411 -25.39 11.95 -11.00
C ILE A 411 -26.34 13.13 -11.21
N VAL A 412 -26.24 14.19 -10.40
CA VAL A 412 -27.07 15.40 -10.57
C VAL A 412 -26.91 16.00 -11.97
N CYS A 413 -25.67 16.16 -12.41
CA CYS A 413 -25.36 16.76 -13.70
C CYS A 413 -25.94 15.94 -14.87
N THR A 414 -25.77 14.62 -14.84
CA THR A 414 -26.24 13.72 -15.91
C THR A 414 -27.73 13.48 -15.87
N ALA A 415 -28.35 13.48 -14.69
CA ALA A 415 -29.80 13.46 -14.53
C ALA A 415 -30.45 14.77 -15.03
N ALA A 416 -29.83 15.92 -14.77
CA ALA A 416 -30.35 17.21 -15.24
C ALA A 416 -30.24 17.38 -16.77
N THR A 417 -29.31 16.67 -17.41
CA THR A 417 -28.97 16.87 -18.82
C THR A 417 -29.40 15.69 -19.70
N LEU A 418 -28.89 14.49 -19.45
CA LEU A 418 -29.12 13.32 -20.31
C LEU A 418 -30.47 12.64 -20.05
N PHE A 419 -30.87 12.48 -18.79
CA PHE A 419 -32.15 11.85 -18.44
C PHE A 419 -33.33 12.66 -18.99
N ALA A 420 -33.24 14.00 -18.95
CA ALA A 420 -34.24 14.90 -19.50
C ALA A 420 -34.39 14.81 -21.04
N HIS A 421 -33.38 14.28 -21.73
CA HIS A 421 -33.35 14.17 -23.20
C HIS A 421 -33.39 12.73 -23.72
N HIS A 422 -33.58 11.73 -22.84
CA HIS A 422 -33.66 10.29 -23.20
C HIS A 422 -32.51 9.79 -24.10
N GLN A 423 -31.29 10.28 -23.88
CA GLN A 423 -30.12 9.86 -24.65
C GLN A 423 -29.47 8.61 -24.05
N ASN A 424 -29.17 7.62 -24.90
CA ASN A 424 -28.37 6.46 -24.51
C ASN A 424 -26.88 6.82 -24.50
N ILE A 425 -26.18 6.37 -23.45
CA ILE A 425 -24.74 6.60 -23.27
C ILE A 425 -23.99 5.33 -23.68
N ASN A 426 -22.99 5.45 -24.55
CA ASN A 426 -22.09 4.37 -24.90
C ASN A 426 -20.67 4.55 -24.31
N THR A 427 -20.30 5.78 -23.94
CA THR A 427 -19.03 6.11 -23.27
C THR A 427 -19.15 7.32 -22.32
N ALA A 428 -18.19 7.50 -21.41
CA ALA A 428 -18.13 8.74 -20.59
C ALA A 428 -17.87 10.01 -21.42
N ALA A 429 -17.28 9.90 -22.62
CA ALA A 429 -17.11 11.04 -23.51
C ALA A 429 -18.45 11.47 -24.16
N ASP A 430 -19.38 10.53 -24.35
CA ASP A 430 -20.73 10.86 -24.78
C ASP A 430 -21.43 11.71 -23.72
N ALA A 431 -21.30 11.33 -22.44
CA ALA A 431 -21.82 12.12 -21.33
C ALA A 431 -21.24 13.54 -21.31
N ALA A 432 -19.93 13.70 -21.58
CA ALA A 432 -19.30 15.01 -21.70
C ALA A 432 -19.86 15.85 -22.86
N THR A 433 -20.15 15.20 -24.00
CA THR A 433 -20.66 15.87 -25.20
C THR A 433 -22.12 16.27 -25.05
N SER A 434 -22.93 15.46 -24.37
CA SER A 434 -24.33 15.80 -24.07
C SER A 434 -24.49 17.02 -23.16
N LEU A 435 -23.42 17.49 -22.50
CA LEU A 435 -23.41 18.74 -21.74
C LEU A 435 -23.24 19.99 -22.61
N GLU A 436 -22.70 19.86 -23.82
CA GLU A 436 -22.39 20.97 -24.73
C GLU A 436 -23.61 21.85 -25.07
N PRO A 437 -24.80 21.30 -25.40
CA PRO A 437 -25.97 22.11 -25.76
C PRO A 437 -26.55 22.92 -24.59
N LEU A 438 -26.35 22.46 -23.35
CA LEU A 438 -26.96 23.04 -22.15
C LEU A 438 -26.06 24.06 -21.47
N LEU A 439 -24.74 23.83 -21.50
CA LEU A 439 -23.74 24.58 -20.74
C LEU A 439 -22.70 25.27 -21.61
N GLY A 440 -22.80 25.08 -22.91
CA GLY A 440 -21.84 25.58 -23.88
C GLY A 440 -20.62 24.67 -24.03
N PRO A 441 -19.75 24.98 -24.99
CA PRO A 441 -18.63 24.14 -25.39
C PRO A 441 -17.60 23.93 -24.26
N PHE A 442 -17.51 24.85 -23.30
CA PHE A 442 -16.56 24.75 -22.19
C PHE A 442 -16.86 23.60 -21.22
N ALA A 443 -18.13 23.23 -21.02
CA ALA A 443 -18.51 22.17 -20.08
C ALA A 443 -18.00 20.79 -20.51
N LYS A 444 -18.03 20.54 -21.82
CA LYS A 444 -17.47 19.34 -22.45
C LYS A 444 -15.99 19.16 -22.13
N TYR A 445 -15.20 20.21 -22.31
CA TYR A 445 -13.76 20.17 -21.99
C TYR A 445 -13.52 20.03 -20.49
N LEU A 446 -14.30 20.72 -19.66
CA LEU A 446 -14.19 20.66 -18.21
C LEU A 446 -14.45 19.24 -17.68
N PHE A 447 -15.49 18.58 -18.19
CA PHE A 447 -15.82 17.19 -17.87
C PHE A 447 -14.74 16.22 -18.40
N ALA A 448 -14.25 16.41 -19.62
CA ALA A 448 -13.18 15.58 -20.18
C ALA A 448 -11.88 15.66 -19.37
N ILE A 449 -11.51 16.85 -18.88
CA ILE A 449 -10.35 17.03 -17.99
C ILE A 449 -10.55 16.28 -16.68
N GLY A 450 -11.75 16.35 -16.10
CA GLY A 450 -12.13 15.55 -14.93
C GLY A 450 -11.97 14.05 -15.17
N LEU A 451 -12.40 13.57 -16.34
CA LEU A 451 -12.37 12.15 -16.71
C LEU A 451 -10.93 11.64 -16.89
N ILE A 452 -10.09 12.43 -17.57
CA ILE A 452 -8.67 12.14 -17.74
C ILE A 452 -7.98 12.10 -16.36
N GLY A 453 -8.23 13.11 -15.52
CA GLY A 453 -7.66 13.17 -14.17
C GLY A 453 -8.03 11.95 -13.31
N ALA A 454 -9.28 11.51 -13.39
CA ALA A 454 -9.77 10.32 -12.70
C ALA A 454 -9.02 9.04 -13.10
N GLY A 455 -8.94 8.76 -14.40
CA GLY A 455 -8.25 7.56 -14.90
C GLY A 455 -6.74 7.56 -14.62
N LEU A 456 -6.08 8.73 -14.70
CA LEU A 456 -4.65 8.86 -14.38
C LEU A 456 -4.34 8.54 -12.91
N ILE A 457 -5.28 8.80 -11.99
CA ILE A 457 -5.15 8.43 -10.57
C ILE A 457 -5.45 6.94 -10.37
N ALA A 458 -6.49 6.45 -11.02
CA ALA A 458 -7.03 5.11 -10.79
C ALA A 458 -6.13 3.99 -11.28
N ILE A 459 -5.60 4.09 -12.50
CA ILE A 459 -4.86 3.01 -13.15
C ILE A 459 -3.66 2.54 -12.28
N PRO A 460 -2.79 3.42 -11.74
CA PRO A 460 -1.71 2.97 -10.86
C PRO A 460 -2.21 2.31 -9.57
N VAL A 461 -3.33 2.78 -8.99
CA VAL A 461 -3.94 2.18 -7.79
C VAL A 461 -4.49 0.79 -8.09
N LEU A 462 -5.17 0.62 -9.23
CA LEU A 462 -5.67 -0.67 -9.72
C LEU A 462 -4.51 -1.65 -9.99
N LEU A 463 -3.45 -1.18 -10.66
CA LEU A 463 -2.24 -1.97 -10.93
C LEU A 463 -1.52 -2.40 -9.64
N ALA A 464 -1.35 -1.48 -8.70
CA ALA A 464 -0.73 -1.76 -7.41
C ALA A 464 -1.56 -2.73 -6.58
N SER A 465 -2.88 -2.50 -6.46
CA SER A 465 -3.78 -3.38 -5.70
C SER A 465 -3.82 -4.80 -6.27
N THR A 466 -3.79 -4.95 -7.60
CA THR A 466 -3.68 -6.25 -8.29
C THR A 466 -2.39 -6.97 -7.89
N SER A 467 -1.27 -6.26 -7.91
CA SER A 467 0.05 -6.82 -7.57
C SER A 467 0.15 -7.18 -6.09
N TYR A 468 -0.44 -6.38 -5.21
CA TYR A 468 -0.53 -6.66 -3.78
C TYR A 468 -1.41 -7.87 -3.46
N ALA A 469 -2.55 -8.01 -4.14
CA ALA A 469 -3.45 -9.13 -3.94
C ALA A 469 -2.78 -10.47 -4.28
N VAL A 470 -2.08 -10.51 -5.42
CA VAL A 470 -1.33 -11.69 -5.85
C VAL A 470 -0.14 -11.96 -4.92
N ALA A 471 0.73 -10.97 -4.68
CA ALA A 471 1.90 -11.15 -3.84
C ALA A 471 1.52 -11.63 -2.43
N GLY A 472 0.50 -11.04 -1.82
CA GLY A 472 0.02 -11.47 -0.51
C GLY A 472 -0.62 -12.86 -0.49
N SER A 473 -1.27 -13.28 -1.58
CA SER A 473 -1.85 -14.63 -1.71
C SER A 473 -0.80 -15.72 -1.88
N PHE A 474 0.32 -15.42 -2.55
CA PHE A 474 1.46 -16.33 -2.69
C PHE A 474 2.48 -16.20 -1.55
N GLY A 475 2.32 -15.23 -0.65
CA GLY A 475 3.26 -14.99 0.47
C GLY A 475 4.58 -14.35 0.02
N TRP A 476 4.60 -13.67 -1.11
CA TRP A 476 5.77 -12.95 -1.61
C TRP A 476 5.92 -11.60 -0.89
N SER A 477 7.16 -11.13 -0.72
CA SER A 477 7.38 -9.80 -0.14
C SER A 477 6.78 -8.74 -1.08
N ALA A 478 5.94 -7.84 -0.58
CA ALA A 478 5.24 -6.83 -1.41
C ALA A 478 5.50 -5.41 -0.91
N GLY A 479 5.58 -4.44 -1.82
CA GLY A 479 5.73 -3.02 -1.51
C GLY A 479 6.13 -2.18 -2.72
N LEU A 480 5.44 -1.06 -2.96
CA LEU A 480 5.79 -0.04 -3.97
C LEU A 480 7.04 0.75 -3.58
N SER A 481 7.41 0.70 -2.30
CA SER A 481 8.64 1.31 -1.78
C SER A 481 9.93 0.58 -2.18
N LYS A 482 9.84 -0.67 -2.65
CA LYS A 482 11.01 -1.48 -3.08
C LYS A 482 11.33 -1.27 -4.55
N LYS A 483 12.63 -1.26 -4.88
CA LYS A 483 13.09 -1.07 -6.27
C LYS A 483 12.68 -2.26 -7.17
N PRO A 484 12.49 -2.06 -8.49
CA PRO A 484 12.04 -3.10 -9.41
C PRO A 484 12.84 -4.40 -9.39
N TRP A 485 14.16 -4.27 -9.30
CA TRP A 485 15.12 -5.38 -9.24
C TRP A 485 15.16 -6.11 -7.88
N GLN A 486 14.49 -5.60 -6.86
CA GLN A 486 14.40 -6.27 -5.54
C GLN A 486 13.11 -7.08 -5.38
N ASN A 487 12.16 -6.96 -6.32
CA ASN A 487 10.85 -7.60 -6.23
C ASN A 487 10.26 -7.91 -7.61
N GLU A 488 10.98 -8.72 -8.39
CA GLU A 488 10.67 -9.00 -9.80
C GLU A 488 9.23 -9.54 -10.00
N GLY A 489 8.76 -10.40 -9.10
CA GLY A 489 7.40 -10.97 -9.19
C GLY A 489 6.29 -9.93 -9.10
N PHE A 490 6.43 -8.94 -8.21
CA PHE A 490 5.45 -7.87 -8.02
C PHE A 490 5.29 -7.03 -9.30
N TYR A 491 6.40 -6.60 -9.87
CA TYR A 491 6.39 -5.77 -11.09
C TYR A 491 6.06 -6.57 -12.35
N LEU A 492 6.33 -7.87 -12.37
CA LEU A 492 5.90 -8.77 -13.45
C LEU A 492 4.37 -8.87 -13.48
N ILE A 493 3.72 -9.10 -12.33
CA ILE A 493 2.26 -9.15 -12.23
C ILE A 493 1.64 -7.80 -12.66
N LEU A 494 2.22 -6.70 -12.18
CA LEU A 494 1.80 -5.36 -12.56
C LEU A 494 1.84 -5.17 -14.08
N THR A 495 2.96 -5.53 -14.69
CA THR A 495 3.18 -5.38 -16.13
C THR A 495 2.27 -6.32 -16.93
N ALA A 496 2.06 -7.55 -16.46
CA ALA A 496 1.16 -8.50 -17.07
C ALA A 496 -0.30 -8.04 -17.00
N ALA A 497 -0.75 -7.48 -15.87
CA ALA A 497 -2.10 -6.92 -15.72
C ALA A 497 -2.31 -5.73 -16.66
N LEU A 498 -1.33 -4.83 -16.76
CA LEU A 498 -1.39 -3.71 -17.71
C LEU A 498 -1.42 -4.19 -19.16
N ALA A 499 -0.56 -5.15 -19.52
CA ALA A 499 -0.52 -5.71 -20.87
C ALA A 499 -1.83 -6.41 -21.23
N ALA A 500 -2.41 -7.19 -20.31
CA ALA A 500 -3.71 -7.82 -20.50
C ALA A 500 -4.83 -6.78 -20.69
N SER A 501 -4.82 -5.71 -19.89
CA SER A 501 -5.77 -4.60 -20.01
C SER A 501 -5.62 -3.88 -21.35
N LEU A 502 -4.38 -3.62 -21.77
CA LEU A 502 -4.08 -3.00 -23.06
C LEU A 502 -4.55 -3.86 -24.23
N VAL A 503 -4.28 -5.17 -24.21
CA VAL A 503 -4.79 -6.10 -25.24
C VAL A 503 -6.31 -6.05 -25.29
N LEU A 504 -6.97 -6.06 -24.14
CA LEU A 504 -8.42 -6.00 -24.05
C LEU A 504 -8.97 -4.68 -24.63
N THR A 505 -8.30 -3.55 -24.35
CA THR A 505 -8.61 -2.25 -24.98
C THR A 505 -8.43 -2.27 -26.50
N LEU A 506 -7.33 -2.86 -27.00
CA LEU A 506 -7.03 -2.94 -28.44
C LEU A 506 -7.97 -3.87 -29.20
N LEU A 507 -8.63 -4.81 -28.52
CA LEU A 507 -9.66 -5.68 -29.08
C LEU A 507 -11.03 -4.98 -29.26
N HIS A 508 -11.13 -3.69 -28.93
CA HIS A 508 -12.34 -2.86 -29.10
C HIS A 508 -13.58 -3.44 -28.39
N PHE A 509 -13.39 -4.10 -27.24
CA PHE A 509 -14.51 -4.48 -26.38
C PHE A 509 -15.27 -3.24 -25.90
N ASN A 510 -16.59 -3.36 -25.76
CA ASN A 510 -17.43 -2.27 -25.31
C ASN A 510 -17.07 -1.89 -23.85
N PRO A 511 -16.58 -0.66 -23.59
CA PRO A 511 -16.15 -0.24 -22.25
C PRO A 511 -17.26 -0.33 -21.21
N ILE A 512 -18.50 0.01 -21.55
CA ILE A 512 -19.63 -0.06 -20.62
C ILE A 512 -19.91 -1.49 -20.20
N GLN A 513 -19.84 -2.45 -21.12
CA GLN A 513 -20.04 -3.86 -20.77
C GLN A 513 -18.93 -4.35 -19.83
N LEU A 514 -17.69 -3.95 -20.06
CA LEU A 514 -16.57 -4.27 -19.17
C LEU A 514 -16.77 -3.69 -17.78
N ILE A 515 -17.14 -2.41 -17.69
CA ILE A 515 -17.45 -1.73 -16.42
C ILE A 515 -18.60 -2.45 -15.71
N PHE A 516 -19.67 -2.76 -16.43
CA PHE A 516 -20.83 -3.46 -15.86
C PHE A 516 -20.43 -4.80 -15.25
N TRP A 517 -19.76 -5.67 -16.01
CA TRP A 517 -19.34 -6.97 -15.50
C TRP A 517 -18.30 -6.86 -14.39
N ALA A 518 -17.36 -5.91 -14.47
CA ALA A 518 -16.41 -5.63 -13.40
C ALA A 518 -17.13 -5.19 -12.11
N ASN A 519 -18.13 -4.32 -12.22
CA ASN A 519 -18.92 -3.85 -11.08
C ASN A 519 -19.82 -4.95 -10.50
N VAL A 520 -20.34 -5.86 -11.33
CA VAL A 520 -21.07 -7.05 -10.86
C VAL A 520 -20.13 -7.97 -10.06
N LEU A 521 -18.94 -8.27 -10.59
CA LEU A 521 -17.92 -9.07 -9.88
C LEU A 521 -17.50 -8.40 -8.56
N SER A 522 -17.27 -7.10 -8.60
CA SER A 522 -16.95 -6.28 -7.43
C SER A 522 -18.08 -6.28 -6.41
N GLY A 523 -19.33 -6.16 -6.85
CA GLY A 523 -20.52 -6.20 -6.00
C GLY A 523 -20.75 -7.55 -5.32
N VAL A 524 -20.35 -8.66 -5.96
CA VAL A 524 -20.36 -10.00 -5.35
C VAL A 524 -19.21 -10.17 -4.36
N LEU A 525 -18.02 -9.68 -4.70
CA LEU A 525 -16.82 -9.82 -3.86
C LEU A 525 -16.87 -8.90 -2.62
N ALA A 526 -17.44 -7.70 -2.73
CA ALA A 526 -17.53 -6.72 -1.65
C ALA A 526 -18.12 -7.27 -0.34
N PRO A 527 -19.34 -7.88 -0.29
CA PRO A 527 -19.91 -8.39 0.96
C PRO A 527 -19.04 -9.48 1.60
N ILE A 528 -18.37 -10.29 0.80
CA ILE A 528 -17.44 -11.33 1.28
C ILE A 528 -16.27 -10.64 2.00
N LEU A 529 -15.62 -9.67 1.36
CA LEU A 529 -14.49 -8.94 1.95
C LEU A 529 -14.89 -8.14 3.18
N VAL A 530 -16.03 -7.44 3.14
CA VAL A 530 -16.54 -6.67 4.29
C VAL A 530 -16.82 -7.59 5.47
N THR A 531 -17.31 -8.81 5.23
CA THR A 531 -17.49 -9.83 6.28
C THR A 531 -16.15 -10.22 6.90
N TYR A 532 -15.11 -10.48 6.09
CA TYR A 532 -13.78 -10.77 6.63
C TYR A 532 -13.17 -9.59 7.37
N ILE A 533 -13.32 -8.37 6.87
CA ILE A 533 -12.89 -7.13 7.54
C ILE A 533 -13.57 -7.01 8.91
N PHE A 534 -14.87 -7.31 9.00
CA PHE A 534 -15.59 -7.32 10.27
C PHE A 534 -15.04 -8.36 11.25
N VAL A 535 -14.80 -9.59 10.80
CA VAL A 535 -14.27 -10.66 11.68
C VAL A 535 -12.83 -10.37 12.11
N ILE A 536 -11.96 -9.96 11.17
CA ILE A 536 -10.57 -9.58 11.45
C ILE A 536 -10.52 -8.41 12.44
N GLY A 537 -11.29 -7.36 12.17
CA GLY A 537 -11.31 -6.14 12.98
C GLY A 537 -11.84 -6.33 14.40
N ASN A 538 -12.58 -7.42 14.67
CA ASN A 538 -13.06 -7.76 16.01
C ASN A 538 -12.23 -8.87 16.70
N ASN A 539 -11.32 -9.52 15.99
CA ASN A 539 -10.45 -10.53 16.58
C ASN A 539 -9.33 -9.86 17.41
N ARG A 540 -9.40 -10.00 18.74
CA ARG A 540 -8.45 -9.37 19.68
C ARG A 540 -7.00 -9.81 19.47
N ARG A 541 -6.76 -11.03 18.99
CA ARG A 541 -5.40 -11.54 18.74
C ARG A 541 -4.78 -10.83 17.54
N ILE A 542 -5.52 -10.73 16.43
CA ILE A 542 -5.07 -10.08 15.20
C ILE A 542 -4.93 -8.57 15.42
N MET A 543 -5.91 -7.95 16.09
CA MET A 543 -5.97 -6.51 16.32
C MET A 543 -5.19 -6.04 17.55
N ARG A 544 -4.34 -6.87 18.15
CA ARG A 544 -3.48 -6.52 19.31
C ARG A 544 -4.26 -5.78 20.43
N ASN A 545 -5.42 -6.32 20.81
CA ASN A 545 -6.37 -5.74 21.78
C ASN A 545 -6.96 -4.36 21.41
N GLN A 546 -7.00 -3.99 20.12
CA GLN A 546 -7.63 -2.75 19.63
C GLN A 546 -8.79 -3.02 18.65
N PRO A 547 -9.90 -3.64 19.09
CA PRO A 547 -11.01 -4.01 18.21
C PRO A 547 -11.70 -2.79 17.58
N LEU A 548 -12.49 -3.02 16.55
CA LEU A 548 -13.34 -1.99 15.92
C LEU A 548 -14.37 -1.40 16.91
N GLY A 549 -14.78 -0.17 16.63
CA GLY A 549 -15.81 0.51 17.42
C GLY A 549 -17.22 -0.04 17.10
N PHE A 550 -18.13 0.11 18.05
CA PHE A 550 -19.52 -0.38 17.91
C PHE A 550 -20.25 0.21 16.69
N ILE A 551 -20.10 1.51 16.44
CA ILE A 551 -20.74 2.19 15.29
C ILE A 551 -20.18 1.63 13.97
N THR A 552 -18.85 1.48 13.87
CA THR A 552 -18.21 0.89 12.69
C THR A 552 -18.72 -0.52 12.43
N ASN A 553 -18.87 -1.34 13.47
CA ASN A 553 -19.42 -2.68 13.37
C ASN A 553 -20.86 -2.71 12.85
N ILE A 554 -21.74 -1.83 13.37
CA ILE A 554 -23.12 -1.72 12.87
C ILE A 554 -23.10 -1.38 11.38
N CYS A 555 -22.33 -0.37 10.98
CA CYS A 555 -22.24 0.03 9.58
C CYS A 555 -21.75 -1.12 8.69
N LEU A 556 -20.71 -1.86 9.10
CA LEU A 556 -20.21 -3.01 8.33
C LEU A 556 -21.29 -4.09 8.15
N VAL A 557 -22.03 -4.43 9.21
CA VAL A 557 -23.13 -5.41 9.13
C VAL A 557 -24.23 -4.92 8.20
N VAL A 558 -24.63 -3.65 8.32
CA VAL A 558 -25.62 -3.03 7.42
C VAL A 558 -25.16 -3.06 5.97
N THR A 559 -23.88 -2.76 5.69
CA THR A 559 -23.33 -2.85 4.34
C THR A 559 -23.41 -4.27 3.79
N VAL A 560 -23.06 -5.28 4.59
CA VAL A 560 -23.15 -6.69 4.16
C VAL A 560 -24.60 -7.04 3.82
N LEU A 561 -25.56 -6.69 4.67
CA LEU A 561 -26.98 -6.96 4.44
C LEU A 561 -27.49 -6.29 3.16
N ILE A 562 -27.16 -5.01 2.96
CA ILE A 562 -27.57 -4.25 1.76
C ILE A 562 -26.92 -4.85 0.51
N SER A 563 -25.63 -5.17 0.56
CA SER A 563 -24.90 -5.71 -0.61
C SER A 563 -25.38 -7.11 -0.98
N VAL A 564 -25.66 -7.97 0.00
CA VAL A 564 -26.23 -9.30 -0.23
C VAL A 564 -27.64 -9.20 -0.79
N ALA A 565 -28.49 -8.32 -0.25
CA ALA A 565 -29.83 -8.09 -0.77
C ALA A 565 -29.79 -7.56 -2.21
N ALA A 566 -28.90 -6.61 -2.50
CA ALA A 566 -28.69 -6.06 -3.83
C ALA A 566 -28.25 -7.16 -4.81
N ALA A 567 -27.24 -7.96 -4.46
CA ALA A 567 -26.78 -9.07 -5.29
C ALA A 567 -27.90 -10.09 -5.55
N ALA A 568 -28.65 -10.49 -4.52
CA ALA A 568 -29.75 -11.43 -4.65
C ALA A 568 -30.85 -10.92 -5.59
N LEU A 569 -31.21 -9.63 -5.48
CA LEU A 569 -32.19 -9.00 -6.36
C LEU A 569 -31.71 -8.90 -7.81
N LEU A 570 -30.42 -8.61 -8.03
CA LEU A 570 -29.82 -8.58 -9.37
C LEU A 570 -29.89 -9.98 -10.01
N PHE A 571 -29.45 -11.02 -9.30
CA PHE A 571 -29.51 -12.40 -9.81
C PHE A 571 -30.95 -12.86 -10.06
N TYR A 572 -31.87 -12.52 -9.17
CA TYR A 572 -33.30 -12.80 -9.37
C TYR A 572 -33.82 -12.12 -10.64
N GLY A 573 -33.49 -10.86 -10.85
CA GLY A 573 -33.93 -10.10 -12.02
C GLY A 573 -33.29 -10.56 -13.33
N LEU A 574 -32.03 -11.00 -13.32
CA LEU A 574 -31.40 -11.65 -14.48
C LEU A 574 -32.08 -12.98 -14.82
N ALA A 575 -32.42 -13.78 -13.79
CA ALA A 575 -33.13 -15.04 -13.99
C ALA A 575 -34.53 -14.81 -14.57
N SER A 576 -35.28 -13.82 -14.08
CA SER A 576 -36.61 -13.50 -14.60
C SER A 576 -36.57 -12.86 -16.00
N ALA A 577 -35.57 -12.04 -16.30
CA ALA A 577 -35.37 -11.47 -17.63
C ALA A 577 -34.97 -12.53 -18.67
N SER A 578 -34.31 -13.61 -18.28
CA SER A 578 -33.98 -14.73 -19.19
C SER A 578 -35.17 -15.65 -19.54
N LEU A 579 -36.31 -15.46 -18.87
CA LEU A 579 -37.55 -16.22 -19.06
C LEU A 579 -38.56 -15.50 -19.98
N HIS A 580 -38.24 -14.30 -20.46
CA HIS A 580 -39.00 -13.51 -21.42
C HIS A 580 -38.13 -13.15 -22.63
#